data_AF-A0A485NW90-F1
#
_entry.id   AF-A0A485NW90-F1
#
_cell.length_a   1.000
_cell.length_b   1.000
_cell.length_c   1.000
_cell.angle_alpha   90.00
_cell.angle_beta   90.00
_cell.angle_gamma   90.00
#
_symmetry.space_group_name_H-M   'P 1'
#
loop_
_entity.id
_entity.type
_entity.pdbx_description
1 polymer ?
#
loop_
_entity_poly.entity_id
_entity_poly.type
_entity_poly.pdbx_seq_one_letter_code
_entity_poly.pdbx_strand_id
1 'polypeptide(L)'
;MHLSLSKVGKRKLEQESHTFQEKWERAYFFVEVKNVPTCLICKQSVSVSKEYHLRHHYETNHSRNHEGYTEKMRDKKLNELKKRLKFQHDVLLNVNKISDAAMKCSYVLSEKIARASKPFTDGEFIKECLLSAAEIMCPEQRHAFANIRLSANIVPQHVGDVAGNLQDKLRGKGKSFVAFSIAAHEGADVDNAPQLAVFIRGVDETFDVTEELLDMVPMTGTSSGNELFVCVEESLKKFNVDWSKLVSVSTDGNSALVGVEQLVTELKSKVSGLCKDTELKSVHGLILQESLCTKKLKMDHVMDIVIHTITWIRSHGSDHREFSALFTY
;
A
#
# COMPACT_ATOMS: atom_id res chain seq x y z
N MET A 1 24.21 72.55 -29.27
CA MET A 1 23.37 72.71 -30.47
C MET A 1 22.75 71.36 -30.77
N HIS A 2 21.58 71.07 -30.20
CA HIS A 2 20.86 69.80 -30.40
C HIS A 2 19.55 70.15 -31.11
N LEU A 3 19.46 69.77 -32.38
CA LEU A 3 18.23 69.86 -33.16
C LEU A 3 17.41 68.59 -32.98
N SER A 4 16.12 68.82 -32.83
CA SER A 4 15.01 67.95 -32.45
C SER A 4 14.34 67.21 -33.61
N LEU A 5 13.53 66.21 -33.26
CA LEU A 5 12.23 65.73 -33.82
C LEU A 5 12.23 64.18 -33.86
N SER A 6 11.18 63.43 -33.51
CA SER A 6 9.76 63.74 -33.31
C SER A 6 9.07 62.58 -32.58
N LYS A 7 8.07 62.92 -31.77
CA LYS A 7 7.11 62.00 -31.12
C LYS A 7 6.37 61.16 -32.17
N VAL A 8 6.32 59.84 -31.99
CA VAL A 8 5.29 58.97 -32.58
C VAL A 8 4.57 58.26 -31.44
N GLY A 9 3.24 58.38 -31.46
CA GLY A 9 2.36 58.22 -30.32
C GLY A 9 2.32 56.81 -29.72
N LYS A 10 2.27 56.77 -28.38
CA LYS A 10 1.73 55.64 -27.62
C LYS A 10 0.26 55.48 -28.02
N ARG A 11 -0.07 54.47 -28.83
CA ARG A 11 -1.43 53.94 -28.86
C ARG A 11 -1.67 53.26 -27.51
N LYS A 12 -2.64 53.77 -26.75
CA LYS A 12 -3.29 53.01 -25.68
C LYS A 12 -3.94 51.80 -26.37
N LEU A 13 -3.27 50.65 -26.33
CA LEU A 13 -3.96 49.37 -26.46
C LEU A 13 -4.68 49.19 -25.13
N GLU A 14 -6.01 49.26 -25.18
CA GLU A 14 -6.87 48.75 -24.12
C GLU A 14 -6.34 47.37 -23.73
N GLN A 15 -6.14 47.16 -22.42
CA GLN A 15 -5.83 45.85 -21.88
C GLN A 15 -7.00 44.92 -22.23
N GLU A 16 -6.92 44.25 -23.38
CA GLU A 16 -7.73 43.07 -23.63
C GLU A 16 -7.37 42.08 -22.52
N SER A 17 -8.31 41.90 -21.59
CA SER A 17 -8.23 40.90 -20.54
C SER A 17 -7.80 39.57 -21.17
N HIS A 18 -6.77 38.91 -20.62
CA HIS A 18 -6.34 37.56 -20.99
C HIS A 18 -7.39 36.47 -20.66
N THR A 19 -8.64 36.87 -20.49
CA THR A 19 -9.76 36.09 -20.00
C THR A 19 -10.62 35.70 -21.19
N PHE A 20 -10.98 34.42 -21.28
CA PHE A 20 -11.86 33.92 -22.31
C PHE A 20 -13.24 34.61 -22.25
N GLN A 21 -13.77 35.02 -23.40
CA GLN A 21 -15.08 35.66 -23.48
C GLN A 21 -16.12 34.72 -24.11
N GLU A 22 -17.27 34.56 -23.46
CA GLU A 22 -18.36 33.67 -23.92
C GLU A 22 -18.87 34.03 -25.33
N LYS A 23 -18.79 35.31 -25.73
CA LYS A 23 -19.14 35.74 -27.09
C LYS A 23 -18.34 35.01 -28.18
N TRP A 24 -17.11 34.57 -27.87
CA TRP A 24 -16.24 33.83 -28.79
C TRP A 24 -16.73 32.41 -29.07
N GLU A 25 -17.59 31.86 -28.20
CA GLU A 25 -18.18 30.55 -28.42
C GLU A 25 -19.11 30.56 -29.63
N ARG A 26 -19.99 31.56 -29.74
CA ARG A 26 -20.89 31.71 -30.88
C ARG A 26 -20.17 32.26 -32.11
N ALA A 27 -19.26 33.22 -31.91
CA ALA A 27 -18.58 33.90 -33.00
C ALA A 27 -17.61 32.97 -33.75
N TYR A 28 -16.86 32.13 -33.02
CA TYR A 28 -15.73 31.38 -33.56
C TYR A 28 -15.75 29.88 -33.21
N PHE A 29 -16.81 29.39 -32.54
CA PHE A 29 -16.93 28.00 -32.07
C PHE A 29 -15.79 27.56 -31.14
N PHE A 30 -15.36 28.43 -30.23
CA PHE A 30 -14.38 28.10 -29.19
C PHE A 30 -15.04 27.87 -27.84
N VAL A 31 -14.41 27.11 -26.96
CA VAL A 31 -14.75 27.01 -25.53
C VAL A 31 -13.47 26.99 -24.71
N GLU A 32 -13.54 27.31 -23.43
CA GLU A 32 -12.40 27.19 -22.52
C GLU A 32 -12.42 25.82 -21.83
N VAL A 33 -11.38 25.02 -22.03
CA VAL A 33 -11.19 23.72 -21.37
C VAL A 33 -9.91 23.79 -20.54
N LYS A 34 -10.02 23.68 -19.21
CA LYS A 34 -8.89 23.82 -18.27
C LYS A 34 -8.05 25.09 -18.51
N ASN A 35 -8.71 26.24 -18.68
CA ASN A 35 -8.11 27.55 -18.97
C ASN A 35 -7.38 27.65 -20.32
N VAL A 36 -7.68 26.77 -21.27
CA VAL A 36 -7.14 26.81 -22.63
C VAL A 36 -8.29 26.92 -23.64
N PRO A 37 -8.29 27.93 -24.53
CA PRO A 37 -9.24 28.02 -25.61
C PRO A 37 -9.08 26.84 -26.58
N THR A 38 -10.15 26.07 -26.78
CA THR A 38 -10.19 24.91 -27.67
C THR A 38 -11.27 25.10 -28.74
N CYS A 39 -10.91 24.90 -30.01
CA CYS A 39 -11.85 24.94 -31.11
C CYS A 39 -12.78 23.72 -31.05
N LEU A 40 -14.09 23.94 -31.04
CA LEU A 40 -15.08 22.87 -31.00
C LEU A 40 -15.16 22.06 -32.30
N ILE A 41 -14.73 22.64 -33.42
CA ILE A 41 -14.80 22.04 -34.76
C ILE A 41 -13.64 21.06 -34.98
N CYS A 42 -12.39 21.52 -34.88
CA CYS A 42 -11.20 20.71 -35.14
C CYS A 42 -10.45 20.22 -33.89
N LYS A 43 -10.91 20.58 -32.69
CA LYS A 43 -10.32 20.18 -31.40
C LYS A 43 -8.91 20.71 -31.12
N GLN A 44 -8.41 21.64 -31.94
CA GLN A 44 -7.12 22.28 -31.68
C GLN A 44 -7.24 23.32 -30.58
N SER A 45 -6.24 23.35 -29.69
CA SER A 45 -6.10 24.33 -28.63
C SER A 45 -5.24 25.51 -29.08
N VAL A 46 -5.64 26.72 -28.69
CA VAL A 46 -4.88 27.96 -28.93
C VAL A 46 -4.27 28.39 -27.60
N SER A 47 -2.96 28.58 -27.58
CA SER A 47 -2.19 28.86 -26.35
C SER A 47 -2.49 30.22 -25.71
N VAL A 48 -3.13 31.13 -26.45
CA VAL A 48 -3.38 32.50 -26.01
C VAL A 48 -4.86 32.85 -26.20
N SER A 49 -5.53 33.20 -25.10
CA SER A 49 -6.93 33.65 -25.06
C SER A 49 -7.08 35.10 -25.54
N LYS A 50 -6.79 35.35 -26.83
CA LYS A 50 -7.06 36.64 -27.49
C LYS A 50 -7.96 36.45 -28.70
N GLU A 51 -8.91 37.37 -28.86
CA GLU A 51 -9.90 37.34 -29.94
C GLU A 51 -9.25 37.23 -31.33
N TYR A 52 -8.14 37.96 -31.57
CA TYR A 52 -7.42 37.89 -32.84
C TYR A 52 -6.99 36.46 -33.21
N HIS A 53 -6.44 35.69 -32.28
CA HIS A 53 -5.95 34.34 -32.57
C HIS A 53 -7.10 33.36 -32.83
N LEU A 54 -8.18 33.47 -32.06
CA LEU A 54 -9.36 32.62 -32.19
C LEU A 54 -10.11 32.92 -33.51
N ARG A 55 -10.29 34.21 -33.81
CA ARG A 55 -10.88 34.67 -35.07
C ARG A 55 -10.05 34.23 -36.26
N HIS A 56 -8.74 34.47 -36.24
CA HIS A 56 -7.85 34.07 -37.33
C HIS A 56 -7.88 32.55 -37.55
N HIS A 57 -7.87 31.75 -36.48
CA HIS A 57 -8.02 30.29 -36.58
C HIS A 57 -9.35 29.91 -37.24
N TYR A 58 -10.46 30.51 -36.81
CA TYR A 58 -11.77 30.24 -37.40
C TYR A 58 -11.85 30.66 -38.87
N GLU A 59 -11.37 31.86 -39.20
CA GLU A 59 -11.39 32.42 -40.54
C GLU A 59 -10.56 31.60 -41.53
N THR A 60 -9.38 31.15 -41.13
CA THR A 60 -8.49 30.40 -42.01
C THR A 60 -8.91 28.94 -42.21
N ASN A 61 -9.43 28.29 -41.16
CA ASN A 61 -9.65 26.84 -41.16
C ASN A 61 -11.13 26.45 -41.35
N HIS A 62 -12.08 27.28 -40.92
CA HIS A 62 -13.48 26.86 -40.76
C HIS A 62 -14.50 27.77 -41.46
N SER A 63 -14.16 29.03 -41.74
CA SER A 63 -15.12 30.03 -42.25
C SER A 63 -15.86 29.60 -43.52
N ARG A 64 -15.14 29.06 -44.51
CA ARG A 64 -15.72 28.63 -45.81
C ARG A 64 -16.85 27.63 -45.66
N ASN A 65 -16.79 26.77 -44.65
CA ASN A 65 -17.81 25.74 -44.40
C ASN A 65 -19.02 26.29 -43.61
N HIS A 66 -18.94 27.52 -43.11
CA HIS A 66 -19.88 28.11 -42.15
C HIS A 66 -20.30 29.56 -42.50
N GLU A 67 -19.89 30.07 -43.66
CA GLU A 67 -20.10 31.46 -44.11
C GLU A 67 -21.59 31.81 -44.29
N GLY A 68 -22.43 30.81 -44.59
CA GLY A 68 -23.89 30.97 -44.77
C GLY A 68 -24.75 30.68 -43.54
N TYR A 69 -24.16 30.54 -42.35
CA TYR A 69 -24.93 30.16 -41.16
C TYR A 69 -25.73 31.36 -40.64
N THR A 70 -27.07 31.22 -40.64
CA THR A 70 -27.93 32.11 -39.86
C THR A 70 -27.61 31.99 -38.38
N GLU A 71 -27.99 33.00 -37.61
CA GLU A 71 -27.85 33.01 -36.14
C GLU A 71 -28.38 31.73 -35.48
N LYS A 72 -29.60 31.31 -35.85
CA LYS A 72 -30.21 30.06 -35.35
C LYS A 72 -29.42 28.81 -35.73
N MET A 73 -28.82 28.78 -36.92
CA MET A 73 -28.00 27.66 -37.38
C MET A 73 -26.69 27.56 -36.59
N ARG A 74 -26.03 28.69 -36.30
CA ARG A 74 -24.85 28.70 -35.42
C ARG A 74 -25.20 28.21 -34.03
N ASP A 75 -26.29 28.69 -33.44
CA ASP A 75 -26.68 28.28 -32.08
C ASP A 75 -26.98 26.78 -32.01
N LYS A 76 -27.67 26.23 -33.03
CA LYS A 76 -27.91 24.79 -33.14
C LYS A 76 -26.59 24.01 -33.23
N LYS A 77 -25.66 24.45 -34.08
CA LYS A 77 -24.37 23.77 -34.26
C LYS A 77 -23.48 23.87 -33.01
N LEU A 78 -23.42 25.04 -32.39
CA LEU A 78 -22.68 25.25 -31.15
C LEU A 78 -23.18 24.32 -30.04
N ASN A 79 -24.51 24.23 -29.88
CA ASN A 79 -25.13 23.33 -28.90
C ASN A 79 -24.85 21.86 -29.20
N GLU A 80 -24.90 21.43 -30.46
CA GLU A 80 -24.53 20.07 -30.89
C GLU A 80 -23.06 19.76 -30.54
N LEU A 81 -22.14 20.68 -30.87
CA LEU A 81 -20.71 20.52 -30.62
C LEU A 81 -20.38 20.51 -29.12
N LYS A 82 -21.03 21.37 -28.32
CA LYS A 82 -20.91 21.40 -26.86
C LYS A 82 -21.45 20.11 -26.22
N LYS A 83 -22.62 19.63 -26.65
CA LYS A 83 -23.18 18.35 -26.17
C LYS A 83 -22.24 17.18 -26.47
N ARG A 84 -21.66 17.14 -27.67
CA ARG A 84 -20.69 16.11 -28.06
C ARG A 84 -19.42 16.17 -27.22
N LEU A 85 -18.88 17.36 -26.96
CA LEU A 85 -17.70 17.53 -26.10
C LEU A 85 -17.97 17.08 -24.66
N LYS A 86 -19.12 17.48 -24.10
CA LYS A 86 -19.56 17.03 -22.76
C LYS A 86 -19.69 15.51 -22.69
N PHE A 87 -20.36 14.90 -23.67
CA PHE A 87 -20.50 13.45 -23.76
C PHE A 87 -19.14 12.73 -23.80
N GLN A 88 -18.18 13.22 -24.61
CA GLN A 88 -16.83 12.66 -24.66
C GLN A 88 -16.10 12.76 -23.32
N HIS A 89 -16.22 13.89 -22.63
CA HIS A 89 -15.63 14.09 -21.31
C HIS A 89 -16.27 13.18 -20.25
N ASP A 90 -17.60 13.04 -20.26
CA ASP A 90 -18.34 12.20 -19.33
C ASP A 90 -18.00 10.72 -19.52
N VAL A 91 -17.86 10.26 -20.78
CA VAL A 91 -17.39 8.90 -21.09
C VAL A 91 -15.98 8.67 -20.52
N LEU A 92 -15.05 9.61 -20.72
CA LEU A 92 -13.69 9.50 -20.19
C LEU A 92 -13.67 9.45 -18.65
N LEU A 93 -14.44 10.32 -17.99
CA LEU A 93 -14.58 10.29 -16.53
C LEU A 93 -15.15 8.96 -16.04
N ASN A 94 -16.12 8.39 -16.75
CA ASN A 94 -16.71 7.11 -16.39
C ASN A 94 -15.71 5.95 -16.56
N VAL A 95 -14.93 5.95 -17.64
CA VAL A 95 -13.84 4.96 -17.85
C VAL A 95 -12.81 5.02 -16.73
N ASN A 96 -12.40 6.22 -16.30
CA ASN A 96 -11.46 6.39 -15.19
C ASN A 96 -12.04 5.83 -13.88
N LYS A 97 -13.31 6.13 -13.58
CA LYS A 97 -13.98 5.58 -12.39
C LYS A 97 -14.03 4.06 -12.38
N ILE A 98 -14.33 3.44 -13.52
CA ILE A 98 -14.35 1.98 -13.67
C ILE A 98 -12.95 1.40 -13.49
N SER A 99 -11.91 2.05 -14.04
CA SER A 99 -10.51 1.65 -13.86
C SER A 99 -10.08 1.72 -12.39
N ASP A 100 -10.40 2.81 -11.69
CA ASP A 100 -10.07 2.98 -10.27
C ASP A 100 -10.78 1.94 -9.40
N ALA A 101 -12.07 1.68 -9.67
CA ALA A 101 -12.83 0.64 -8.99
C ALA A 101 -12.24 -0.76 -9.24
N ALA A 102 -11.87 -1.08 -10.49
CA ALA A 102 -11.26 -2.35 -10.85
C ALA A 102 -9.89 -2.55 -10.17
N MET A 103 -9.08 -1.50 -10.07
CA MET A 103 -7.80 -1.52 -9.36
C MET A 103 -8.00 -1.79 -7.87
N LYS A 104 -8.94 -1.08 -7.24
CA LYS A 104 -9.30 -1.30 -5.83
C LYS A 104 -9.79 -2.73 -5.59
N CYS A 105 -10.67 -3.24 -6.46
CA CYS A 105 -11.13 -4.63 -6.41
C CYS A 105 -9.97 -5.63 -6.51
N SER A 106 -8.99 -5.36 -7.39
CA SER A 106 -7.82 -6.21 -7.53
C SER A 106 -7.03 -6.32 -6.22
N TYR A 107 -6.70 -5.19 -5.58
CA TYR A 107 -6.02 -5.21 -4.26
C TYR A 107 -6.80 -6.00 -3.21
N VAL A 108 -8.13 -5.78 -3.11
CA VAL A 108 -8.98 -6.48 -2.14
C VAL A 108 -9.00 -7.99 -2.38
N LEU A 109 -9.06 -8.42 -3.64
CA LEU A 109 -9.06 -9.84 -3.99
C LEU A 109 -7.68 -10.47 -3.75
N SER A 110 -6.58 -9.77 -4.09
CA SER A 110 -5.22 -10.21 -3.79
C SER A 110 -4.99 -10.37 -2.28
N GLU A 111 -5.48 -9.44 -1.46
CA GLU A 111 -5.43 -9.55 0.00
C GLU A 111 -6.21 -10.77 0.49
N LYS A 112 -7.40 -11.04 -0.06
CA LYS A 112 -8.20 -12.22 0.31
C LYS A 112 -7.49 -13.54 -0.02
N ILE A 113 -6.83 -13.62 -1.18
CA ILE A 113 -6.03 -14.79 -1.58
C ILE A 113 -4.89 -15.00 -0.57
N ALA A 114 -4.14 -13.94 -0.24
CA ALA A 114 -3.04 -14.00 0.70
C ALA A 114 -3.49 -14.38 2.13
N ARG A 115 -4.55 -13.75 2.65
CA ARG A 115 -5.08 -14.06 3.99
C ARG A 115 -5.62 -15.48 4.12
N ALA A 116 -6.09 -16.06 3.02
CA ALA A 116 -6.55 -17.44 2.98
C ALA A 116 -5.41 -18.44 2.73
N SER A 117 -4.15 -17.97 2.67
CA SER A 117 -2.96 -18.76 2.32
C SER A 117 -3.14 -19.56 1.04
N LYS A 118 -3.79 -18.96 0.03
CA LYS A 118 -4.02 -19.59 -1.27
C LYS A 118 -2.88 -19.27 -2.25
N PRO A 119 -2.59 -20.17 -3.21
CA PRO A 119 -1.64 -19.88 -4.27
C PRO A 119 -2.00 -18.57 -5.00
N PHE A 120 -1.02 -17.74 -5.30
CA PHE A 120 -1.27 -16.48 -6.01
C PHE A 120 -1.78 -16.68 -7.45
N THR A 121 -1.54 -17.87 -8.02
CA THR A 121 -2.09 -18.31 -9.30
C THR A 121 -3.62 -18.43 -9.28
N ASP A 122 -4.24 -18.61 -8.12
CA ASP A 122 -5.71 -18.71 -7.99
C ASP A 122 -6.41 -17.41 -8.42
N GLY A 123 -5.68 -16.30 -8.52
CA GLY A 123 -6.22 -15.04 -9.04
C GLY A 123 -6.82 -15.16 -10.44
N GLU A 124 -6.22 -15.98 -11.31
CA GLU A 124 -6.71 -16.19 -12.69
C GLU A 124 -8.04 -16.95 -12.68
N PHE A 125 -8.11 -18.03 -11.90
CA PHE A 125 -9.34 -18.79 -11.73
C PHE A 125 -10.46 -17.94 -11.11
N ILE A 126 -10.16 -17.15 -10.08
CA ILE A 126 -11.13 -16.22 -9.46
C ILE A 126 -11.65 -15.23 -10.50
N LYS A 127 -10.78 -14.70 -11.38
CA LYS A 127 -11.20 -13.81 -12.45
C LYS A 127 -12.14 -14.50 -13.44
N GLU A 128 -11.88 -15.74 -13.82
CA GLU A 128 -12.77 -16.55 -14.67
C GLU A 128 -14.14 -16.75 -14.02
N CYS A 129 -14.19 -17.07 -12.72
CA CYS A 129 -15.44 -17.18 -11.98
C CYS A 129 -16.23 -15.87 -12.00
N LEU A 130 -15.56 -14.73 -11.74
CA LEU A 130 -16.20 -13.40 -11.74
C LEU A 130 -16.77 -13.04 -13.12
N LEU A 131 -16.04 -13.34 -14.20
CA LEU A 131 -16.50 -13.10 -15.57
C LEU A 131 -17.70 -13.97 -15.94
N SER A 132 -17.68 -15.24 -15.54
CA SER A 132 -18.77 -16.18 -15.78
C SER A 132 -20.05 -15.76 -15.05
N ALA A 133 -19.92 -15.34 -13.78
CA ALA A 133 -21.05 -14.82 -13.00
C ALA A 133 -21.61 -13.51 -13.61
N ALA A 134 -20.73 -12.58 -14.01
CA ALA A 134 -21.15 -11.32 -14.63
C ALA A 134 -21.86 -11.53 -15.97
N GLU A 135 -21.46 -12.53 -16.76
CA GLU A 135 -22.13 -12.86 -18.02
C GLU A 135 -23.58 -13.29 -17.86
N ILE A 136 -23.90 -13.94 -16.76
CA ILE A 136 -25.25 -14.46 -16.48
C ILE A 136 -26.09 -13.41 -15.74
N MET A 137 -25.50 -12.74 -14.74
CA MET A 137 -26.25 -11.89 -13.81
C MET A 137 -26.30 -10.41 -14.22
N CYS A 138 -25.24 -9.89 -14.84
CA CYS A 138 -25.12 -8.47 -15.22
C CYS A 138 -24.24 -8.28 -16.47
N PRO A 139 -24.68 -8.78 -17.64
CA PRO A 139 -23.87 -8.76 -18.87
C PRO A 139 -23.37 -7.36 -19.26
N GLU A 140 -24.18 -6.32 -19.00
CA GLU A 140 -23.84 -4.93 -19.27
C GLU A 140 -22.62 -4.43 -18.47
N GLN A 141 -22.36 -5.02 -17.31
CA GLN A 141 -21.22 -4.69 -16.44
C GLN A 141 -20.02 -5.62 -16.62
N ARG A 142 -20.10 -6.66 -17.46
CA ARG A 142 -19.00 -7.62 -17.68
C ARG A 142 -17.66 -6.95 -17.97
N HIS A 143 -17.67 -5.86 -18.73
CA HIS A 143 -16.46 -5.10 -19.06
C HIS A 143 -15.76 -4.51 -17.81
N ALA A 144 -16.51 -4.14 -16.76
CA ALA A 144 -15.94 -3.66 -15.50
C ALA A 144 -15.18 -4.77 -14.76
N PHE A 145 -15.71 -5.99 -14.74
CA PHE A 145 -15.04 -7.16 -14.17
C PHE A 145 -13.82 -7.60 -15.00
N ALA A 146 -13.89 -7.49 -16.32
CA ALA A 146 -12.77 -7.81 -17.21
C ALA A 146 -11.53 -6.95 -16.95
N ASN A 147 -11.74 -5.70 -16.50
CA ASN A 147 -10.68 -4.76 -16.14
C ASN A 147 -9.96 -5.11 -14.83
N ILE A 148 -10.51 -5.98 -13.99
CA ILE A 148 -9.84 -6.44 -12.76
C ILE A 148 -8.63 -7.29 -13.16
N ARG A 149 -7.43 -6.88 -12.75
CA ARG A 149 -6.18 -7.61 -13.03
C ARG A 149 -5.86 -8.56 -11.88
N LEU A 150 -5.78 -9.86 -12.13
CA LEU A 150 -5.46 -10.89 -11.12
C LEU A 150 -4.54 -11.97 -11.69
N SER A 151 -3.58 -11.60 -12.53
CA SER A 151 -2.60 -12.57 -13.03
C SER A 151 -1.61 -12.97 -11.93
N ALA A 152 -0.90 -14.08 -12.16
CA ALA A 152 0.10 -14.61 -11.24
C ALA A 152 1.22 -13.62 -10.84
N ASN A 153 1.45 -12.56 -11.63
CA ASN A 153 2.42 -11.49 -11.31
C ASN A 153 1.79 -10.30 -10.56
N ILE A 154 0.50 -10.05 -10.77
CA ILE A 154 -0.19 -8.88 -10.19
C ILE A 154 -0.59 -9.16 -8.74
N VAL A 155 -1.09 -10.36 -8.46
CA VAL A 155 -1.45 -10.76 -7.09
C VAL A 155 -0.28 -10.60 -6.11
N PRO A 156 0.93 -11.19 -6.34
CA PRO A 156 2.05 -11.00 -5.43
C PRO A 156 2.52 -9.55 -5.35
N GLN A 157 2.48 -8.81 -6.47
CA GLN A 157 2.83 -7.38 -6.46
C GLN A 157 1.90 -6.59 -5.52
N HIS A 158 0.58 -6.78 -5.63
CA HIS A 158 -0.38 -6.10 -4.77
C HIS A 158 -0.23 -6.49 -3.30
N VAL A 159 0.03 -7.76 -3.03
CA VAL A 159 0.33 -8.22 -1.66
C VAL A 159 1.60 -7.55 -1.13
N GLY A 160 2.64 -7.45 -1.97
CA GLY A 160 3.89 -6.75 -1.64
C GLY A 160 3.70 -5.27 -1.36
N ASP A 161 2.93 -4.56 -2.18
CA ASP A 161 2.59 -3.14 -1.98
C ASP A 161 1.85 -2.93 -0.65
N VAL A 162 0.87 -3.78 -0.35
CA VAL A 162 0.11 -3.73 0.91
C VAL A 162 1.02 -4.01 2.09
N ALA A 163 1.87 -5.04 2.00
CA ALA A 163 2.84 -5.39 3.03
C ALA A 163 3.84 -4.24 3.28
N GLY A 164 4.36 -3.61 2.23
CA GLY A 164 5.26 -2.45 2.34
C GLY A 164 4.60 -1.27 3.05
N ASN A 165 3.36 -0.94 2.68
CA ASN A 165 2.59 0.10 3.36
C ASN A 165 2.31 -0.22 4.84
N LEU A 166 2.05 -1.49 5.18
CA LEU A 166 1.90 -1.92 6.58
C LEU A 166 3.22 -1.78 7.35
N GLN A 167 4.35 -2.17 6.75
CA GLN A 167 5.67 -1.99 7.35
C GLN A 167 6.00 -0.51 7.60
N ASP A 168 5.66 0.38 6.67
CA ASP A 168 5.86 1.82 6.84
C ASP A 168 4.98 2.42 7.93
N LYS A 169 3.74 1.95 8.07
CA LYS A 169 2.88 2.32 9.21
C LYS A 169 3.45 1.85 10.54
N LEU A 170 3.92 0.61 10.61
CA LEU A 170 4.54 0.06 11.83
C LEU A 170 5.82 0.82 12.19
N ARG A 171 6.66 1.13 11.20
CA ARG A 171 7.85 2.00 11.34
C ARG A 171 7.48 3.40 11.86
N GLY A 172 6.37 3.96 11.35
CA GLY A 172 5.82 5.24 11.83
C GLY A 172 5.45 5.19 13.31
N LYS A 173 4.67 4.17 13.71
CA LYS A 173 4.29 3.92 15.12
C LYS A 173 5.49 3.63 16.02
N GLY A 174 6.48 2.89 15.52
CA GLY A 174 7.70 2.56 16.26
C GLY A 174 8.45 3.78 16.80
N LYS A 175 8.36 4.92 16.11
CA LYS A 175 8.96 6.19 16.54
C LYS A 175 8.21 6.85 17.70
N SER A 176 6.90 6.65 17.81
CA SER A 176 6.06 7.26 18.86
C SER A 176 6.02 6.45 20.14
N PHE A 177 6.56 5.22 20.15
CA PHE A 177 6.62 4.44 21.38
C PHE A 177 7.40 5.20 22.47
N VAL A 178 6.89 5.19 23.70
CA VAL A 178 7.59 5.64 24.91
C VAL A 178 8.33 4.49 25.57
N ALA A 179 7.82 3.27 25.39
CA ALA A 179 8.45 2.02 25.79
C ALA A 179 8.00 0.90 24.84
N PHE A 180 8.86 -0.08 24.60
CA PHE A 180 8.46 -1.30 23.91
C PHE A 180 9.21 -2.52 24.42
N SER A 181 8.62 -3.68 24.18
CA SER A 181 9.20 -4.99 24.40
C SER A 181 9.24 -5.77 23.11
N ILE A 182 10.16 -6.73 23.02
CA ILE A 182 10.23 -7.66 21.89
C ILE A 182 9.97 -9.09 22.35
N ALA A 183 9.43 -9.92 21.46
CA ALA A 183 9.44 -11.36 21.62
C ALA A 183 10.15 -12.01 20.43
N ALA A 184 11.17 -12.82 20.69
CA ALA A 184 11.93 -13.54 19.69
C ALA A 184 11.55 -15.03 19.75
N HIS A 185 11.10 -15.57 18.63
CA HIS A 185 10.66 -16.95 18.49
C HIS A 185 11.43 -17.62 17.35
N GLU A 186 12.14 -18.71 17.68
CA GLU A 186 12.83 -19.52 16.68
C GLU A 186 11.86 -20.56 16.13
N GLY A 187 11.71 -20.57 14.80
CA GLY A 187 10.87 -21.48 14.07
C GLY A 187 11.59 -22.03 12.84
N ALA A 188 10.85 -22.75 12.02
CA ALA A 188 11.31 -23.20 10.71
C ALA A 188 10.21 -22.96 9.67
N ASP A 189 10.60 -22.73 8.42
CA ASP A 189 9.65 -22.62 7.31
C ASP A 189 9.17 -23.98 6.80
N VAL A 190 8.41 -23.95 5.71
CA VAL A 190 7.84 -25.14 5.06
C VAL A 190 8.90 -26.10 4.53
N ASP A 191 10.11 -25.60 4.24
CA ASP A 191 11.26 -26.39 3.79
C ASP A 191 12.20 -26.74 4.95
N ASN A 192 11.75 -26.51 6.20
CA ASN A 192 12.49 -26.74 7.43
C ASN A 192 13.78 -25.91 7.55
N ALA A 193 13.85 -24.76 6.87
CA ALA A 193 14.93 -23.81 7.07
C ALA A 193 14.66 -22.96 8.32
N PRO A 194 15.65 -22.74 9.19
CA PRO A 194 15.46 -22.02 10.45
C PRO A 194 15.16 -20.54 10.20
N GLN A 195 14.22 -19.98 10.96
CA GLN A 195 13.81 -18.58 10.88
C GLN A 195 13.57 -18.00 12.28
N LEU A 196 13.88 -16.72 12.44
CA LEU A 196 13.58 -15.96 13.64
C LEU A 196 12.38 -15.04 13.39
N ALA A 197 11.29 -15.26 14.11
CA ALA A 197 10.18 -14.32 14.18
C ALA A 197 10.42 -13.34 15.33
N VAL A 198 10.44 -12.04 15.01
CA VAL A 198 10.56 -10.96 15.99
C VAL A 198 9.23 -10.24 16.07
N PHE A 199 8.60 -10.26 17.23
CA PHE A 199 7.39 -9.50 17.54
C PHE A 199 7.75 -8.26 18.33
N ILE A 200 6.98 -7.19 18.15
CA ILE A 200 7.09 -5.97 18.93
C ILE A 200 5.78 -5.68 19.65
N ARG A 201 5.89 -5.27 20.90
CA ARG A 201 4.80 -4.72 21.69
C ARG A 201 5.22 -3.35 22.21
N GLY A 202 4.67 -2.29 21.65
CA GLY A 202 4.97 -0.91 22.02
C GLY A 202 3.77 -0.20 22.63
N VAL A 203 4.05 0.80 23.46
CA VAL A 203 3.05 1.74 24.00
C VAL A 203 3.51 3.15 23.68
N ASP A 204 2.60 4.02 23.26
CA ASP A 204 2.88 5.43 22.98
C ASP A 204 2.46 6.36 24.15
N GLU A 205 2.56 7.67 23.94
CA GLU A 205 2.23 8.69 24.94
C GLU A 205 0.74 8.70 25.32
N THR A 206 -0.16 8.19 24.46
CA THR A 206 -1.59 8.08 24.75
C THR A 206 -1.96 6.78 25.46
N PHE A 207 -0.95 5.96 25.79
CA PHE A 207 -1.11 4.60 26.32
C PHE A 207 -1.78 3.62 25.34
N ASP A 208 -1.74 3.93 24.04
CA ASP A 208 -2.23 3.01 23.02
C ASP A 208 -1.19 1.90 22.79
N VAL A 209 -1.62 0.66 23.00
CA VAL A 209 -0.77 -0.52 22.83
C VAL A 209 -0.84 -0.99 21.39
N THR A 210 0.34 -1.22 20.78
CA THR A 210 0.48 -1.85 19.47
C THR A 210 1.26 -3.14 19.62
N GLU A 211 0.68 -4.25 19.17
CA GLU A 211 1.29 -5.59 19.15
C GLU A 211 1.29 -6.11 17.73
N GLU A 212 2.47 -6.35 17.15
CA GLU A 212 2.60 -6.76 15.75
C GLU A 212 3.82 -7.66 15.53
N LEU A 213 3.80 -8.45 14.46
CA LEU A 213 5.00 -9.08 13.92
C LEU A 213 5.90 -7.99 13.33
N LEU A 214 7.09 -7.80 13.91
CA LEU A 214 8.07 -6.82 13.43
C LEU A 214 8.78 -7.36 12.19
N ASP A 215 9.35 -8.56 12.28
CA ASP A 215 10.11 -9.14 11.19
C ASP A 215 10.14 -10.67 11.25
N MET A 216 10.43 -11.29 10.12
CA MET A 216 10.68 -12.72 10.00
C MET A 216 11.98 -12.90 9.21
N VAL A 217 13.03 -13.33 9.90
CA VAL A 217 14.41 -13.30 9.40
C VAL A 217 14.90 -14.74 9.20
N PRO A 218 15.30 -15.14 7.97
CA PRO A 218 15.94 -16.43 7.74
C PRO A 218 17.27 -16.53 8.49
N MET A 219 17.55 -17.69 9.06
CA MET A 219 18.80 -17.99 9.75
C MET A 219 19.67 -18.93 8.91
N THR A 220 20.99 -18.81 9.02
CA THR A 220 21.99 -19.49 8.18
C THR A 220 22.49 -20.82 8.74
N GLY A 221 22.00 -21.24 9.91
CA GLY A 221 22.07 -22.63 10.37
C GLY A 221 22.75 -22.86 11.72
N THR A 222 23.26 -21.84 12.39
CA THR A 222 23.76 -21.97 13.76
C THR A 222 22.86 -21.19 14.72
N SER A 223 22.01 -21.86 15.50
CA SER A 223 21.21 -21.25 16.58
C SER A 223 22.07 -20.73 17.76
N SER A 224 23.18 -20.06 17.46
CA SER A 224 24.05 -19.37 18.41
C SER A 224 23.38 -18.07 18.85
N GLY A 225 23.60 -17.66 20.09
CA GLY A 225 23.00 -16.42 20.60
C GLY A 225 23.47 -15.17 19.86
N ASN A 226 24.66 -15.21 19.27
CA ASN A 226 25.17 -14.11 18.46
C ASN A 226 24.40 -13.97 17.12
N GLU A 227 24.08 -15.07 16.45
CA GLU A 227 23.27 -15.02 15.22
C GLU A 227 21.87 -14.46 15.52
N LEU A 228 21.23 -14.93 16.60
CA LEU A 228 19.96 -14.40 17.09
C LEU A 228 20.05 -12.89 17.37
N PHE A 229 21.12 -12.45 18.03
CA PHE A 229 21.33 -11.03 18.35
C PHE A 229 21.45 -10.18 17.09
N VAL A 230 22.22 -10.62 16.10
CA VAL A 230 22.37 -9.92 14.82
C VAL A 230 21.03 -9.81 14.11
N CYS A 231 20.24 -10.89 14.02
CA CYS A 231 18.91 -10.85 13.42
C CYS A 231 17.99 -9.83 14.12
N VAL A 232 17.95 -9.85 15.46
CA VAL A 232 17.17 -8.88 16.23
C VAL A 232 17.67 -7.45 16.00
N GLU A 233 19.00 -7.24 15.99
CA GLU A 233 19.59 -5.92 15.79
C GLU A 233 19.24 -5.35 14.41
N GLU A 234 19.36 -6.18 13.37
CA GLU A 234 19.00 -5.82 12.00
C GLU A 234 17.51 -5.51 11.85
N SER A 235 16.63 -6.31 12.47
CA SER A 235 15.19 -6.04 12.47
C SER A 235 14.85 -4.72 13.18
N LEU A 236 15.40 -4.47 14.36
CA LEU A 236 15.14 -3.21 15.08
C LEU A 236 15.67 -1.99 14.31
N LYS A 237 16.85 -2.13 13.68
CA LYS A 237 17.42 -1.12 12.79
C LYS A 237 16.55 -0.90 11.55
N LYS A 238 16.05 -1.97 10.93
CA LYS A 238 15.16 -1.93 9.77
C LYS A 238 13.90 -1.13 10.08
N PHE A 239 13.34 -1.18 11.28
CA PHE A 239 12.15 -0.41 11.66
C PHE A 239 12.46 0.93 12.34
N ASN A 240 13.73 1.27 12.52
CA ASN A 240 14.18 2.52 13.13
C ASN A 240 13.50 2.80 14.48
N VAL A 241 13.40 1.76 15.32
CA VAL A 241 12.92 1.89 16.70
C VAL A 241 14.07 2.31 17.62
N ASP A 242 13.74 3.08 18.65
CA ASP A 242 14.72 3.66 19.57
C ASP A 242 15.10 2.65 20.66
N TRP A 243 16.32 2.10 20.58
CA TRP A 243 16.86 1.14 21.54
C TRP A 243 16.79 1.58 23.00
N SER A 244 16.83 2.89 23.28
CA SER A 244 16.74 3.40 24.66
C SER A 244 15.37 3.13 25.30
N LYS A 245 14.36 2.79 24.49
CA LYS A 245 12.98 2.52 24.91
C LYS A 245 12.68 1.03 25.03
N LEU A 246 13.64 0.16 24.76
CA LEU A 246 13.49 -1.29 24.90
C LEU A 246 13.51 -1.67 26.40
N VAL A 247 12.37 -2.12 26.93
CA VAL A 247 12.21 -2.42 28.37
C VAL A 247 12.24 -3.91 28.69
N SER A 248 11.88 -4.77 27.73
CA SER A 248 11.97 -6.21 27.94
C SER A 248 12.12 -7.03 26.65
N VAL A 249 12.68 -8.22 26.81
CA VAL A 249 12.76 -9.27 25.79
C VAL A 249 12.10 -10.53 26.31
N SER A 250 11.28 -11.16 25.46
CA SER A 250 10.73 -12.49 25.67
C SER A 250 11.33 -13.47 24.67
N THR A 251 11.71 -14.66 25.12
CA THR A 251 12.23 -15.73 24.25
C THR A 251 11.47 -17.02 24.52
N ASP A 252 11.13 -17.79 23.49
CA ASP A 252 10.37 -19.05 23.64
C ASP A 252 11.05 -20.13 24.50
N GLY A 253 12.36 -20.00 24.75
CA GLY A 253 13.14 -20.94 25.54
C GLY A 253 13.36 -22.29 24.85
N ASN A 254 13.07 -22.37 23.55
CA ASN A 254 13.10 -23.61 22.76
C ASN A 254 14.46 -23.82 22.08
N SER A 255 15.22 -22.76 21.85
CA SER A 255 16.61 -22.85 21.41
C SER A 255 17.50 -23.36 22.54
N ALA A 256 18.69 -23.90 22.21
CA ALA A 256 19.65 -24.34 23.21
C ALA A 256 19.79 -23.23 24.27
N LEU A 257 19.50 -23.52 25.55
CA LEU A 257 19.43 -22.52 26.63
C LEU A 257 20.61 -21.52 26.59
N VAL A 258 21.79 -22.00 26.20
CA VAL A 258 23.01 -21.22 25.98
C VAL A 258 22.85 -20.09 24.95
N GLY A 259 22.19 -20.34 23.82
CA GLY A 259 21.92 -19.35 22.78
C GLY A 259 20.97 -18.25 23.25
N VAL A 260 19.90 -18.61 23.98
CA VAL A 260 19.00 -17.62 24.61
C VAL A 260 19.72 -16.77 25.64
N GLU A 261 20.49 -17.39 26.53
CA GLU A 261 21.25 -16.68 27.56
C GLU A 261 22.25 -15.70 26.94
N GLN A 262 22.94 -16.12 25.89
CA GLN A 262 23.85 -15.25 25.14
C GLN A 262 23.10 -14.10 24.46
N LEU A 263 21.97 -14.34 23.78
CA LEU A 263 21.13 -13.29 23.19
C LEU A 263 20.72 -12.24 24.23
N VAL A 264 20.19 -12.69 25.37
CA VAL A 264 19.77 -11.80 26.46
C VAL A 264 20.95 -10.99 27.01
N THR A 265 22.12 -11.62 27.13
CA THR A 265 23.35 -10.96 27.60
C THR A 265 23.78 -9.86 26.63
N GLU A 266 23.80 -10.13 25.33
CA GLU A 266 24.16 -9.16 24.29
C GLU A 266 23.15 -8.00 24.24
N LEU A 267 21.85 -8.28 24.34
CA LEU A 267 20.81 -7.24 24.41
C LEU A 267 20.98 -6.35 25.65
N LYS A 268 21.25 -6.94 26.83
CA LYS A 268 21.52 -6.19 28.07
C LYS A 268 22.76 -5.32 27.92
N SER A 269 23.83 -5.86 27.34
CA SER A 269 25.07 -5.11 27.06
C SER A 269 24.79 -3.91 26.15
N LYS A 270 24.04 -4.11 25.05
CA LYS A 270 23.67 -3.05 24.12
C LYS A 270 22.82 -1.95 24.77
N VAL A 271 21.78 -2.32 25.51
CA VAL A 271 20.87 -1.35 26.17
C VAL A 271 21.59 -0.58 27.27
N SER A 272 22.40 -1.24 28.09
CA SER A 272 23.17 -0.58 29.17
C SER A 272 24.22 0.41 28.63
N GLY A 273 24.78 0.15 27.44
CA GLY A 273 25.66 1.09 26.74
C GLY A 273 24.96 2.37 26.28
N LEU A 274 23.63 2.35 26.12
CA LEU A 274 22.82 3.49 25.66
C LEU A 274 22.15 4.24 26.83
N CYS A 275 21.68 3.51 27.85
CA CYS A 275 21.03 4.09 29.02
C CYS A 275 21.47 3.38 30.29
N LYS A 276 22.25 4.06 31.14
CA LYS A 276 22.80 3.50 32.38
C LYS A 276 21.75 3.17 33.44
N ASP A 277 20.59 3.82 33.36
CA ASP A 277 19.51 3.69 34.35
C ASP A 277 18.41 2.71 33.94
N THR A 278 18.52 2.08 32.75
CA THR A 278 17.50 1.15 32.25
C THR A 278 17.97 -0.30 32.33
N GLU A 279 17.35 -1.07 33.22
CA GLU A 279 17.55 -2.52 33.27
C GLU A 279 16.61 -3.22 32.28
N LEU A 280 17.18 -3.89 31.29
CA LEU A 280 16.42 -4.73 30.36
C LEU A 280 15.92 -6.00 31.07
N LYS A 281 14.60 -6.15 31.15
CA LYS A 281 13.97 -7.34 31.73
C LYS A 281 13.95 -8.48 30.72
N SER A 282 14.30 -9.69 31.16
CA SER A 282 14.20 -10.90 30.34
C SER A 282 13.10 -11.82 30.87
N VAL A 283 12.18 -12.20 30.00
CA VAL A 283 11.08 -13.13 30.31
C VAL A 283 11.28 -14.39 29.48
N HIS A 284 11.20 -15.54 30.12
CA HIS A 284 11.19 -16.81 29.42
C HIS A 284 9.77 -17.16 28.97
N GLY A 285 9.64 -17.86 27.85
CA GLY A 285 8.38 -18.35 27.34
C GLY A 285 7.65 -19.23 28.34
N LEU A 286 6.31 -19.24 28.25
CA LEU A 286 5.43 -19.94 29.19
C LEU A 286 5.81 -21.42 29.37
N ILE A 287 6.13 -22.13 28.29
CA ILE A 287 6.52 -23.55 28.34
C ILE A 287 7.78 -23.76 29.18
N LEU A 288 8.79 -22.90 29.03
CA LEU A 288 10.00 -22.99 29.85
C LEU A 288 9.70 -22.62 31.30
N GLN A 289 8.87 -21.60 31.54
CA GLN A 289 8.46 -21.24 32.90
C GLN A 289 7.72 -22.39 33.59
N GLU A 290 6.82 -23.08 32.90
CA GLU A 290 6.12 -24.26 33.41
C GLU A 290 7.10 -25.40 33.72
N SER A 291 8.03 -25.70 32.81
CA SER A 291 9.09 -26.70 33.04
C SER A 291 10.00 -26.36 34.23
N LEU A 292 10.35 -25.09 34.41
CA LEU A 292 11.14 -24.64 35.56
C LEU A 292 10.33 -24.72 36.87
N CYS A 293 9.05 -24.37 36.82
CA CYS A 293 8.13 -24.51 37.95
C CYS A 293 8.02 -25.98 38.38
N THR A 294 7.93 -26.94 37.46
CA THR A 294 7.80 -28.35 37.81
C THR A 294 9.05 -28.93 38.44
N LYS A 295 10.24 -28.51 37.98
CA LYS A 295 11.51 -28.84 38.66
C LYS A 295 11.52 -28.36 40.10
N LYS A 296 11.03 -27.14 40.33
CA LYS A 296 10.95 -26.55 41.68
C LYS A 296 9.91 -27.24 42.57
N LEU A 297 8.79 -27.65 41.98
CA LEU A 297 7.70 -28.38 42.64
C LEU A 297 7.94 -29.90 42.73
N LYS A 298 9.05 -30.41 42.15
CA LYS A 298 9.36 -31.84 42.01
C LYS A 298 8.26 -32.63 41.29
N MET A 299 7.62 -32.01 40.32
CA MET A 299 6.58 -32.58 39.46
C MET A 299 7.14 -32.94 38.07
N ASP A 300 8.43 -33.23 37.98
CA ASP A 300 9.10 -33.58 36.71
C ASP A 300 8.41 -34.77 36.03
N HIS A 301 7.99 -35.77 36.81
CA HIS A 301 7.23 -36.92 36.32
C HIS A 301 5.92 -36.55 35.60
N VAL A 302 5.29 -35.41 35.92
CA VAL A 302 4.08 -34.93 35.23
C VAL A 302 4.47 -34.24 33.93
N MET A 303 5.47 -33.37 33.95
CA MET A 303 5.93 -32.70 32.73
C MET A 303 6.58 -33.64 31.74
N ASP A 304 7.26 -34.69 32.21
CA ASP A 304 7.82 -35.71 31.32
C ASP A 304 6.71 -36.40 30.53
N ILE A 305 5.57 -36.70 31.16
CA ILE A 305 4.39 -37.23 30.47
C ILE A 305 3.84 -36.20 29.49
N VAL A 306 3.63 -34.94 29.91
CA VAL A 306 3.09 -33.89 29.03
C VAL A 306 4.00 -33.64 27.82
N ILE A 307 5.31 -33.47 28.04
CA ILE A 307 6.33 -33.28 27.00
C ILE A 307 6.39 -34.51 26.10
N HIS A 308 6.38 -35.72 26.66
CA HIS A 308 6.39 -36.94 25.86
C HIS A 308 5.13 -37.07 25.00
N THR A 309 3.95 -36.79 25.56
CA THR A 309 2.69 -36.76 24.82
C THR A 309 2.72 -35.71 23.71
N ILE A 310 3.15 -34.48 24.00
CA ILE A 310 3.28 -33.41 22.98
C ILE A 310 4.31 -33.78 21.92
N THR A 311 5.46 -34.33 22.30
CA THR A 311 6.52 -34.73 21.37
C THR A 311 6.07 -35.90 20.49
N TRP A 312 5.38 -36.89 21.07
CA TRP A 312 4.79 -38.00 20.36
C TRP A 312 3.75 -37.50 19.35
N ILE A 313 2.84 -36.63 19.80
CA ILE A 313 1.87 -35.94 18.94
C ILE A 313 2.56 -35.16 17.82
N ARG A 314 3.62 -34.40 18.09
CA ARG A 314 4.32 -33.61 17.07
C ARG A 314 5.06 -34.46 16.05
N SER A 315 5.62 -35.59 16.48
CA SER A 315 6.37 -36.52 15.62
C SER A 315 5.48 -37.47 14.82
N HIS A 316 4.24 -37.69 15.24
CA HIS A 316 3.27 -38.58 14.58
C HIS A 316 2.02 -37.84 14.07
N GLY A 317 1.93 -36.53 14.31
CA GLY A 317 0.78 -35.68 13.98
C GLY A 317 0.64 -35.39 12.48
N SER A 318 1.66 -35.68 11.68
CA SER A 318 1.57 -35.72 10.22
C SER A 318 0.65 -36.84 9.71
N ASP A 319 0.34 -37.85 10.54
CA ASP A 319 -0.35 -39.07 10.08
C ASP A 319 -1.85 -39.14 10.40
N HIS A 320 -2.45 -38.21 11.17
CA HIS A 320 -3.86 -38.35 11.57
C HIS A 320 -4.74 -37.13 11.34
N ARG A 321 -5.61 -37.26 10.33
CA ARG A 321 -6.78 -36.43 10.01
C ARG A 321 -7.73 -36.19 11.20
N GLU A 322 -7.72 -37.08 12.19
CA GLU A 322 -8.51 -37.00 13.42
C GLU A 322 -7.96 -35.96 14.42
N PHE A 323 -6.64 -35.73 14.41
CA PHE A 323 -6.01 -34.79 15.34
C PHE A 323 -6.25 -33.34 14.92
N SER A 324 -6.20 -33.04 13.62
CA SER A 324 -6.55 -31.72 13.08
C SER A 324 -7.99 -31.31 13.42
N ALA A 325 -8.91 -32.26 13.54
CA ALA A 325 -10.30 -32.00 13.90
C ALA A 325 -10.49 -31.49 15.34
N LEU A 326 -9.52 -31.74 16.24
CA LEU A 326 -9.57 -31.26 17.63
C LEU A 326 -9.19 -29.77 17.78
N PHE A 327 -8.53 -29.19 16.77
CA PHE A 327 -8.02 -27.80 16.81
C PHE A 327 -8.73 -26.86 15.83
N THR A 328 -9.68 -27.36 15.02
CA THR A 328 -10.61 -26.51 14.26
C THR A 328 -11.82 -26.17 15.15
N TYR A 329 -11.78 -25.00 15.79
CA TYR A 329 -12.96 -24.31 16.32
C TYR A 329 -13.22 -23.03 15.52
#